data_AF-A0AAD5UGJ4-F1
#
_entry.id   AF-A0AAD5UGJ4-F1
#
_cell.length_a   1.000
_cell.length_b   1.000
_cell.length_c   1.000
_cell.angle_alpha   90.00
_cell.angle_beta   90.00
_cell.angle_gamma   90.00
#
_symmetry.space_group_name_H-M   'P 1'
#
loop_
_entity.id
_entity.type
_entity.pdbx_description
1 polymer ?
#
loop_
_entity_poly.entity_id
_entity_poly.type
_entity_poly.pdbx_seq_one_letter_code
_entity_poly.pdbx_strand_id
1 'polypeptide(L)'
;MELQKECSLCRSADFLPFTCLQCSKLFCTDHRFNHGCKDSINEIIPIQESLKKGCDFTDCKTVDIISSSCQICSKSFCLKHRHSVDHDCIKQEAVIKPEKKIVKIKTKPNPKIDLMRLKQSAKGNGDIPMEQRAYFKVNEKNLFFKREIVVGKLLDLCLKELGMLFNENLGLYGVDTSGNETLLNTSDKIEDLFTRNVLYNGCTLLLKNSGN
;
A
#
# COMPACT_ATOMS: atom_id res chain seq x y z
N MET A 1 17.64 21.89 30.10
CA MET A 1 16.90 21.83 31.38
C MET A 1 15.62 21.08 31.08
N GLU A 2 15.61 19.78 31.37
CA GLU A 2 14.49 18.88 31.07
C GLU A 2 13.36 19.16 32.06
N LEU A 3 12.21 19.66 31.60
CA LEU A 3 11.05 19.92 32.47
C LEU A 3 10.40 18.59 32.86
N GLN A 4 10.86 17.99 33.97
CA GLN A 4 10.10 16.94 34.66
C GLN A 4 8.77 17.52 35.14
N LYS A 5 7.65 17.02 34.60
CA LYS A 5 6.32 17.42 35.04
C LYS A 5 5.82 16.43 36.08
N GLU A 6 5.53 16.94 37.27
CA GLU A 6 5.09 16.16 38.43
C GLU A 6 3.58 15.92 38.45
N CYS A 7 3.18 14.72 38.91
CA CYS A 7 1.77 14.41 39.12
C CYS A 7 1.16 15.25 40.25
N SER A 8 -0.06 15.78 40.04
CA SER A 8 -0.75 16.60 41.04
C SER A 8 -1.21 15.85 42.31
N LEU A 9 -1.10 14.52 42.36
CA LEU A 9 -1.51 13.70 43.51
C LEU A 9 -0.32 13.05 44.23
N CYS A 10 0.53 12.32 43.50
CA CYS A 10 1.66 11.62 44.09
C CYS A 10 3.00 12.33 43.87
N ARG A 11 3.04 13.41 43.09
CA ARG A 11 4.25 14.20 42.79
C ARG A 11 5.39 13.44 42.12
N SER A 12 5.16 12.18 41.72
CA SER A 12 6.10 11.40 40.92
C SER A 12 6.34 12.07 39.56
N ALA A 13 7.60 12.12 39.13
CA ALA A 13 7.99 12.59 37.81
C ALA A 13 7.82 11.43 36.80
N ASP A 14 6.74 11.47 36.03
CA ASP A 14 6.52 10.55 34.92
C ASP A 14 6.98 11.20 33.61
N PHE A 15 7.59 10.42 32.71
CA PHE A 15 8.07 10.89 31.40
C PHE A 15 6.92 11.21 30.42
N LEU A 16 5.69 10.84 30.75
CA LEU A 16 4.48 11.03 29.93
C LEU A 16 3.34 11.59 30.80
N PRO A 17 3.37 12.89 31.12
CA PRO A 17 2.36 13.51 31.95
C PRO A 17 1.04 13.67 31.16
N PHE A 18 -0.05 13.09 31.66
CA PHE A 18 -1.37 13.19 31.03
C PHE A 18 -2.18 14.34 31.64
N THR A 19 -2.67 15.24 30.80
CA THR A 19 -3.61 16.29 31.23
C THR A 19 -5.03 15.77 31.22
N CYS A 20 -5.72 15.82 32.36
CA CYS A 20 -7.16 15.56 32.39
C CYS A 20 -7.91 16.69 31.69
N LEU A 21 -8.77 16.38 30.72
CA LEU A 21 -9.55 17.38 29.99
C LEU A 21 -10.61 18.09 30.86
N GLN A 22 -11.03 17.44 31.95
CA GLN A 22 -12.10 17.95 32.81
C GLN A 22 -11.56 18.87 33.91
N CYS A 23 -10.47 18.48 34.59
CA CYS A 23 -9.88 19.28 35.66
C CYS A 23 -8.57 19.99 35.29
N SER A 24 -8.08 19.82 34.05
CA SER A 24 -6.86 20.44 33.50
C SER A 24 -5.57 20.20 34.30
N LYS A 25 -5.59 19.25 35.24
CA LYS A 25 -4.43 18.86 36.07
C LYS A 25 -3.65 17.72 35.41
N LEU A 26 -2.35 17.66 35.73
CA LEU A 26 -1.43 16.64 35.24
C LEU A 26 -1.37 15.45 36.19
N PHE A 27 -1.53 14.25 35.65
CA PHE A 27 -1.47 13.01 36.40
C PHE A 27 -0.51 12.01 35.75
N CYS A 28 0.11 11.17 36.58
CA CYS A 28 0.91 10.04 36.12
C CYS A 28 0.01 8.95 35.53
N THR A 29 0.63 7.93 34.94
CA THR A 29 -0.06 6.75 34.39
C THR A 29 -0.99 6.10 35.41
N ASP A 30 -0.57 6.01 36.68
CA ASP A 30 -1.33 5.39 37.77
C ASP A 30 -2.57 6.21 38.19
N HIS A 31 -2.41 7.54 38.24
CA HIS A 31 -3.47 8.44 38.69
C HIS A 31 -4.34 9.01 37.55
N ARG A 32 -4.08 8.67 36.29
CA ARG A 32 -4.88 9.15 35.15
C ARG A 32 -6.37 8.83 35.28
N PHE A 33 -6.71 7.66 35.81
CA PHE A 33 -8.10 7.19 35.93
C PHE A 33 -8.69 7.30 37.34
N ASN A 34 -7.85 7.44 38.38
CA ASN A 34 -8.28 7.41 39.78
C ASN A 34 -8.02 8.75 40.53
N HIS A 35 -8.05 9.88 39.82
CA HIS A 35 -7.75 11.20 40.40
C HIS A 35 -8.96 11.94 40.99
N GLY A 36 -10.12 11.28 41.12
CA GLY A 36 -11.30 11.85 41.79
C GLY A 36 -11.88 13.09 41.11
N CYS A 37 -11.94 13.11 39.77
CA CYS A 37 -12.54 14.22 39.03
C CYS A 37 -14.05 14.32 39.33
N LYS A 38 -14.53 15.53 39.65
CA LYS A 38 -15.94 15.78 40.01
C LYS A 38 -16.89 15.54 38.84
N ASP A 39 -16.41 15.69 37.61
CA ASP A 39 -17.12 15.33 36.38
C ASP A 39 -16.66 13.95 35.91
N SER A 40 -17.06 12.93 36.66
CA SER A 40 -16.99 11.55 36.20
C SER A 40 -18.05 11.33 35.14
N ILE A 41 -17.78 11.71 33.89
CA ILE A 41 -18.47 11.13 32.74
C ILE A 41 -17.95 9.69 32.62
N ASN A 42 -18.43 8.82 33.51
CA ASN A 42 -18.51 7.39 33.25
C ASN A 42 -19.65 7.20 32.24
N GLU A 43 -19.47 7.68 31.01
CA GLU A 43 -20.21 7.11 29.91
C GLU A 43 -19.59 5.74 29.66
N ILE A 44 -20.09 4.77 30.44
CA ILE A 44 -20.31 3.43 29.93
C ILE A 44 -21.08 3.67 28.64
N ILE A 45 -20.36 3.68 27.52
CA ILE A 45 -20.96 3.61 26.21
C ILE A 45 -21.90 2.40 26.33
N PRO A 46 -23.23 2.55 26.20
CA PRO A 46 -24.09 1.39 26.09
C PRO A 46 -23.62 0.68 24.83
N ILE A 47 -22.79 -0.35 25.01
CA ILE A 47 -22.34 -1.22 23.92
C ILE A 47 -23.64 -1.87 23.49
N GLN A 48 -24.22 -1.31 22.44
CA GLN A 48 -25.50 -1.66 21.87
C GLN A 48 -25.67 -3.18 21.95
N GLU A 49 -26.72 -3.61 22.63
CA GLU A 49 -27.08 -5.01 22.94
C GLU A 49 -27.20 -5.90 21.67
N SER A 50 -27.04 -5.29 20.49
CA SER A 50 -27.20 -5.78 19.13
C SER A 50 -25.94 -6.40 18.48
N LEU A 51 -24.78 -6.46 19.15
CA LEU A 51 -23.52 -7.00 18.58
C LEU A 51 -23.12 -8.39 19.07
N LYS A 52 -24.00 -9.06 19.82
CA LYS A 52 -23.83 -10.44 20.27
C LYS A 52 -23.94 -11.42 19.08
N LYS A 53 -22.82 -11.71 18.41
CA LYS A 53 -22.74 -12.78 17.39
C LYS A 53 -22.17 -14.05 18.00
N GLY A 54 -22.85 -15.17 17.77
CA GLY A 54 -22.37 -16.48 18.14
C GLY A 54 -21.17 -16.91 17.30
N CYS A 55 -20.37 -17.80 17.87
CA CYS A 55 -19.30 -18.49 17.14
C CYS A 55 -19.91 -19.45 16.10
N ASP A 56 -19.42 -19.42 14.86
CA ASP A 56 -19.87 -20.31 13.78
C ASP A 56 -19.18 -21.69 13.79
N PHE A 57 -18.41 -22.00 14.85
CA PHE A 57 -17.74 -23.28 15.01
C PHE A 57 -18.72 -24.32 15.58
N THR A 58 -18.74 -25.53 15.00
CA THR A 58 -19.76 -26.57 15.28
C THR A 58 -19.84 -27.01 16.74
N ASP A 59 -18.75 -26.88 17.49
CA ASP A 59 -18.66 -27.24 18.91
C ASP A 59 -18.75 -26.03 19.86
N CYS A 60 -19.03 -24.82 19.35
CA CYS A 60 -18.94 -23.60 20.13
C CYS A 60 -20.23 -22.77 20.14
N LYS A 61 -20.87 -22.67 21.31
CA LYS A 61 -22.06 -21.82 21.54
C LYS A 61 -21.75 -20.49 22.24
N THR A 62 -20.48 -20.11 22.36
CA THR A 62 -20.12 -18.84 23.01
C THR A 62 -20.51 -17.65 22.15
N VAL A 63 -21.13 -16.67 22.77
CA VAL A 63 -21.52 -15.40 22.17
C VAL A 63 -20.63 -14.33 22.79
N ASP A 64 -19.81 -13.68 21.97
CA ASP A 64 -18.83 -12.70 22.42
C ASP A 64 -19.20 -11.30 21.90
N ILE A 65 -18.94 -10.29 22.71
CA ILE A 65 -19.18 -8.88 22.38
C ILE A 65 -18.17 -8.43 21.30
N ILE A 66 -16.99 -9.07 21.26
CA ILE A 66 -15.90 -8.81 20.34
C ILE A 66 -15.76 -10.03 19.41
N SER A 67 -16.75 -10.23 18.56
CA SER A 67 -16.70 -11.25 17.50
C SER A 67 -15.93 -10.71 16.29
N SER A 68 -15.03 -11.51 15.73
CA SER A 68 -14.22 -11.12 14.56
C SER A 68 -14.41 -12.11 13.41
N SER A 69 -14.48 -11.59 12.19
CA SER A 69 -14.67 -12.39 10.98
C SER A 69 -13.35 -12.93 10.44
N CYS A 70 -13.33 -14.23 10.13
CA CYS A 70 -12.18 -14.87 9.52
C CYS A 70 -12.04 -14.41 8.06
N GLN A 71 -10.83 -14.03 7.65
CA GLN A 71 -10.55 -13.54 6.30
C GLN A 71 -10.54 -14.66 5.23
N ILE A 72 -10.57 -15.93 5.67
CA ILE A 72 -10.46 -17.10 4.79
C ILE A 72 -11.83 -17.69 4.52
N CYS A 73 -12.65 -17.91 5.55
CA CYS A 73 -13.98 -18.52 5.43
C CYS A 73 -15.14 -17.53 5.63
N SER A 74 -14.86 -16.25 5.88
CA SER A 74 -15.86 -15.17 6.10
C SER A 74 -16.87 -15.38 7.24
N LYS A 75 -16.71 -16.44 8.04
CA LYS A 75 -17.51 -16.76 9.21
C LYS A 75 -17.05 -15.98 10.44
N SER A 76 -17.96 -15.74 11.40
CA SER A 76 -17.69 -14.99 12.63
C SER A 76 -17.38 -15.95 13.78
N PHE A 77 -16.29 -15.69 14.50
CA PHE A 77 -15.86 -16.55 15.61
C PHE A 77 -15.58 -15.73 16.87
N CYS A 78 -15.69 -16.37 18.03
CA CYS A 78 -15.32 -15.77 19.32
C CYS A 78 -13.79 -15.63 19.44
N LEU A 79 -13.32 -14.89 20.45
CA LEU A 79 -11.88 -14.65 20.65
C LEU A 79 -11.05 -15.94 20.74
N LYS A 80 -11.62 -17.02 21.30
CA LYS A 80 -10.98 -18.33 21.40
C LYS A 80 -10.84 -19.05 20.06
N HIS A 81 -11.75 -18.79 19.13
CA HIS A 81 -11.81 -19.47 17.83
C HIS A 81 -11.51 -18.51 16.65
N ARG A 82 -10.90 -17.35 16.94
CA ARG A 82 -10.59 -16.32 15.94
C ARG A 82 -9.54 -16.77 14.92
N HIS A 83 -8.59 -17.60 15.34
CA HIS A 83 -7.50 -18.05 14.50
C HIS A 83 -7.94 -19.25 13.65
N SER A 84 -7.35 -19.38 12.46
CA SER A 84 -7.72 -20.40 11.47
C SER A 84 -7.56 -21.85 11.93
N VAL A 85 -6.70 -22.09 12.93
CA VAL A 85 -6.43 -23.41 13.50
C VAL A 85 -7.51 -23.83 14.50
N ASP A 86 -8.16 -22.87 15.15
CA ASP A 86 -9.10 -23.11 16.25
C ASP A 86 -10.53 -23.32 15.78
N HIS A 87 -10.86 -22.97 14.52
CA HIS A 87 -12.22 -23.13 13.98
C HIS A 87 -12.32 -24.03 12.75
N ASP A 88 -11.33 -24.92 12.55
CA ASP A 88 -11.26 -25.83 11.40
C ASP A 88 -11.55 -25.09 10.08
N CYS A 89 -10.69 -24.10 9.78
CA CYS A 89 -10.96 -23.15 8.72
C CYS A 89 -10.92 -23.79 7.33
N ILE A 90 -12.08 -24.19 6.82
CA ILE A 90 -12.22 -24.71 5.47
C ILE A 90 -12.11 -23.54 4.48
N LYS A 91 -11.06 -23.55 3.65
CA LYS A 91 -10.96 -22.69 2.47
C LYS A 91 -12.15 -23.02 1.56
N GLN A 92 -13.19 -22.20 1.58
CA GLN A 92 -14.18 -22.26 0.53
C GLN A 92 -13.49 -21.80 -0.75
N GLU A 93 -13.38 -22.71 -1.73
CA GLU A 93 -12.94 -22.40 -3.09
C GLU A 93 -14.01 -21.54 -3.77
N ALA A 94 -14.15 -20.31 -3.29
CA ALA A 94 -14.93 -19.29 -3.97
C ALA A 94 -14.11 -18.86 -5.18
N VAL A 95 -14.56 -19.29 -6.35
CA VAL A 95 -14.26 -18.69 -7.65
C VAL A 95 -14.55 -17.18 -7.54
N ILE A 96 -13.51 -16.38 -7.37
CA ILE A 96 -13.61 -14.91 -7.42
C ILE A 96 -12.74 -14.42 -8.57
N LYS A 97 -13.41 -14.07 -9.67
CA LYS A 97 -12.90 -13.08 -10.64
C LYS A 97 -12.51 -11.83 -9.86
N PRO A 98 -11.26 -11.34 -9.90
CA PRO A 98 -10.88 -10.20 -9.09
C PRO A 98 -11.33 -8.89 -9.76
N GLU A 99 -12.61 -8.55 -9.67
CA GLU A 99 -13.08 -7.18 -9.80
C GLU A 99 -12.89 -6.47 -8.45
N LYS A 100 -11.65 -6.06 -8.16
CA LYS A 100 -11.38 -5.18 -7.01
C LYS A 100 -11.61 -3.73 -7.43
N LYS A 101 -12.78 -3.17 -7.09
CA LYS A 101 -12.90 -1.72 -6.84
C LYS A 101 -12.07 -1.38 -5.60
N ILE A 102 -10.79 -1.06 -5.82
CA ILE A 102 -9.88 -0.56 -4.78
C ILE A 102 -10.23 0.91 -4.54
N VAL A 103 -10.64 1.22 -3.31
CA VAL A 103 -10.81 2.60 -2.84
C VAL A 103 -9.43 3.29 -2.86
N LYS A 104 -9.32 4.38 -3.62
CA LYS A 104 -8.08 5.17 -3.83
C LYS A 104 -7.65 5.86 -2.53
N ILE A 105 -6.79 5.24 -1.73
CA ILE A 105 -6.05 5.97 -0.68
C ILE A 105 -4.83 6.60 -1.36
N LYS A 106 -4.88 7.92 -1.59
CA LYS A 106 -3.78 8.73 -2.14
C LYS A 106 -2.62 8.81 -1.13
N THR A 107 -1.82 7.76 -1.01
CA THR A 107 -0.48 7.88 -0.41
C THR A 107 0.50 8.20 -1.53
N LYS A 108 1.22 9.31 -1.39
CA LYS A 108 2.17 9.81 -2.39
C LYS A 108 3.16 8.68 -2.75
N PRO A 109 3.39 8.39 -4.04
CA PRO A 109 4.28 7.32 -4.47
C PRO A 109 5.70 7.63 -3.96
N ASN A 110 6.26 6.73 -3.16
CA ASN A 110 7.69 6.81 -2.82
C ASN A 110 8.46 6.14 -3.97
N PRO A 111 9.21 6.90 -4.79
CA PRO A 111 9.84 6.40 -6.02
C PRO A 111 10.80 5.22 -5.77
N LYS A 112 11.32 5.07 -4.55
CA LYS A 112 12.17 3.92 -4.18
C LYS A 112 11.40 2.60 -4.10
N ILE A 113 10.15 2.62 -3.65
CA ILE A 113 9.33 1.40 -3.49
C ILE A 113 8.80 0.94 -4.86
N ASP A 114 8.37 1.87 -5.71
CA ASP A 114 7.92 1.56 -7.07
C ASP A 114 9.05 0.97 -7.92
N LEU A 115 10.26 1.54 -7.84
CA LEU A 115 11.43 0.99 -8.52
C LEU A 115 11.78 -0.42 -8.00
N MET A 116 11.64 -0.69 -6.69
CA MET A 116 11.89 -2.02 -6.13
C MET A 116 10.89 -3.06 -6.65
N ARG A 117 9.59 -2.73 -6.70
CA ARG A 117 8.55 -3.61 -7.26
C ARG A 117 8.72 -3.83 -8.75
N LEU A 118 9.12 -2.79 -9.48
CA LEU A 118 9.40 -2.87 -10.91
C LEU A 118 10.59 -3.80 -11.17
N LYS A 119 11.69 -3.66 -10.43
CA LYS A 119 12.87 -4.52 -10.54
C LYS A 119 12.55 -6.00 -10.28
N GLN A 120 11.63 -6.30 -9.36
CA GLN A 120 11.23 -7.67 -9.01
C GLN A 120 10.35 -8.35 -10.07
N SER A 121 9.57 -7.58 -10.84
CA SER A 121 8.57 -8.11 -11.76
C SER A 121 8.88 -7.85 -13.23
N ALA A 122 9.92 -7.07 -13.53
CA ALA A 122 10.30 -6.72 -14.88
C ALA A 122 10.88 -7.92 -15.64
N LYS A 123 10.35 -8.15 -16.85
CA LYS A 123 10.83 -9.17 -17.78
C LYS A 123 11.71 -8.54 -18.85
N GLY A 124 12.71 -9.26 -19.31
CA GLY A 124 13.67 -8.75 -20.28
C GLY A 124 14.82 -9.73 -20.50
N ASN A 125 15.75 -9.37 -21.36
CA ASN A 125 16.88 -10.23 -21.71
C ASN A 125 17.83 -10.39 -20.52
N GLY A 126 17.97 -11.63 -20.03
CA GLY A 126 18.81 -11.96 -18.88
C GLY A 126 20.29 -11.64 -19.05
N ASP A 127 20.74 -11.49 -20.30
CA ASP A 127 22.13 -11.21 -20.71
C ASP A 127 22.63 -9.82 -20.28
N ILE A 128 21.71 -8.89 -19.99
CA ILE A 128 22.06 -7.52 -19.61
C ILE A 128 22.45 -7.52 -18.12
N PRO A 129 23.64 -7.06 -17.71
CA PRO A 129 24.01 -6.95 -16.30
C PRO A 129 23.17 -5.87 -15.59
N MET A 130 22.93 -6.04 -14.29
CA MET A 130 22.04 -5.18 -13.49
C MET A 130 22.36 -3.68 -13.57
N GLU A 131 23.63 -3.31 -13.72
CA GLU A 131 24.12 -1.94 -13.84
C GLU A 131 23.74 -1.25 -15.16
N GLN A 132 23.47 -2.04 -16.21
CA GLN A 132 23.08 -1.55 -17.54
C GLN A 132 21.56 -1.64 -17.76
N ARG A 133 20.80 -2.18 -16.80
CA ARG A 133 19.35 -2.34 -16.90
C ARG A 133 18.63 -1.02 -16.60
N ALA A 134 17.96 -0.49 -17.59
CA ALA A 134 16.94 0.53 -17.47
C ALA A 134 15.56 -0.15 -17.37
N TYR A 135 14.81 0.16 -16.32
CA TYR A 135 13.51 -0.44 -16.03
C TYR A 135 12.39 0.52 -16.42
N PHE A 136 11.35 0.00 -17.06
CA PHE A 136 10.21 0.78 -17.52
C PHE A 136 8.91 0.01 -17.32
N LYS A 137 7.82 0.75 -17.12
CA LYS A 137 6.47 0.21 -17.13
C LYS A 137 5.82 0.50 -18.47
N VAL A 138 5.71 -0.50 -19.35
CA VAL A 138 5.18 -0.37 -20.71
C VAL A 138 3.77 -0.96 -20.76
N ASN A 139 2.74 -0.14 -21.00
CA ASN A 139 1.33 -0.59 -21.10
C ASN A 139 0.94 -1.64 -20.03
N GLU A 140 1.21 -1.32 -18.76
CA GLU A 140 0.94 -2.17 -17.58
C GLU A 140 1.85 -3.40 -17.39
N LYS A 141 2.76 -3.69 -18.33
CA LYS A 141 3.82 -4.68 -18.15
C LYS A 141 5.10 -4.02 -17.67
N ASN A 142 5.81 -4.72 -16.79
CA ASN A 142 7.10 -4.28 -16.30
C ASN A 142 8.18 -4.91 -17.20
N LEU A 143 9.00 -4.07 -17.84
CA LEU A 143 10.05 -4.52 -18.76
C LEU A 143 11.37 -3.84 -18.42
N PHE A 144 12.48 -4.50 -18.73
CA PHE A 144 13.81 -3.88 -18.60
C PHE A 144 14.63 -4.05 -19.88
N PHE A 145 15.43 -3.03 -20.18
CA PHE A 145 16.22 -2.94 -21.40
C PHE A 145 17.61 -2.39 -21.11
N LYS A 146 18.51 -2.46 -22.10
CA LYS A 146 19.86 -1.93 -21.99
C LYS A 146 19.80 -0.40 -22.06
N ARG A 147 20.43 0.32 -21.12
CA ARG A 147 20.41 1.80 -21.06
C ARG A 147 20.95 2.51 -22.32
N GLU A 148 21.81 1.84 -23.07
CA GLU A 148 22.41 2.37 -24.31
C GLU A 148 21.56 2.10 -25.57
N ILE A 149 20.39 1.48 -25.42
CA ILE A 149 19.49 1.19 -26.55
C ILE A 149 18.88 2.49 -27.11
N VAL A 150 18.64 2.48 -28.42
CA VAL A 150 17.93 3.54 -29.13
C VAL A 150 16.42 3.34 -28.98
N VAL A 151 15.65 4.43 -28.90
CA VAL A 151 14.19 4.40 -28.72
C VAL A 151 13.48 3.57 -29.80
N GLY A 152 13.92 3.63 -31.06
CA GLY A 152 13.36 2.79 -32.13
C GLY A 152 13.48 1.30 -31.85
N LYS A 153 14.69 0.84 -31.49
CA LYS A 153 14.91 -0.57 -31.10
C LYS A 153 14.16 -0.96 -29.83
N LEU A 154 14.01 -0.02 -28.89
CA LEU A 154 13.19 -0.23 -27.69
C LEU A 154 11.72 -0.44 -28.06
N LEU A 155 11.19 0.38 -28.98
CA LEU A 155 9.84 0.26 -29.51
C LEU A 155 9.63 -1.13 -30.13
N ASP A 156 10.53 -1.59 -31.01
CA ASP A 156 10.46 -2.92 -31.62
C ASP A 156 10.42 -4.06 -30.59
N LEU A 157 11.27 -3.99 -29.57
CA LEU A 157 11.30 -4.99 -28.50
C LEU A 157 10.03 -4.97 -27.66
N CYS A 158 9.51 -3.78 -27.34
CA CYS A 158 8.24 -3.64 -26.65
C CYS A 158 7.09 -4.26 -27.45
N LEU A 159 7.05 -4.05 -28.77
CA LEU A 159 6.03 -4.65 -29.64
C LEU A 159 6.11 -6.17 -29.64
N LYS A 160 7.32 -6.72 -29.72
CA LYS A 160 7.57 -8.15 -29.64
C LYS A 160 7.07 -8.73 -28.31
N GLU A 161 7.35 -8.09 -27.18
CA GLU A 161 6.95 -8.54 -25.84
C GLU A 161 5.45 -8.35 -25.54
N LEU A 162 4.82 -7.37 -26.19
CA LEU A 162 3.38 -7.13 -26.09
C LEU A 162 2.56 -7.96 -27.08
N GLY A 163 3.20 -8.53 -28.11
CA GLY A 163 2.51 -9.21 -29.21
C GLY A 163 1.71 -8.23 -30.08
N MET A 164 2.14 -6.97 -30.17
CA MET A 164 1.50 -5.94 -30.99
C MET A 164 2.17 -5.83 -32.35
N LEU A 165 1.40 -5.46 -33.38
CA LEU A 165 1.94 -5.20 -34.71
C LEU A 165 2.50 -3.77 -34.78
N PHE A 166 3.64 -3.61 -35.45
CA PHE A 166 4.20 -2.29 -35.77
C PHE A 166 3.22 -1.56 -36.70
N ASN A 167 2.91 -0.32 -36.39
CA ASN A 167 2.12 0.57 -37.23
C ASN A 167 2.93 1.83 -37.46
N GLU A 168 2.89 2.39 -38.68
CA GLU A 168 3.66 3.59 -39.06
C GLU A 168 3.34 4.84 -38.22
N ASN A 169 2.16 4.86 -37.60
CA ASN A 169 1.72 5.93 -36.72
C ASN A 169 2.05 5.67 -35.24
N LEU A 170 2.70 4.55 -34.90
CA LEU A 170 2.91 4.15 -33.51
C LEU A 170 4.14 4.84 -32.90
N GLY A 171 3.91 5.68 -31.89
CA GLY A 171 4.93 6.38 -31.12
C GLY A 171 5.10 5.80 -29.71
N LEU A 172 6.30 5.98 -29.16
CA LEU A 172 6.60 5.69 -27.76
C LEU A 172 6.57 7.00 -26.97
N TYR A 173 5.74 7.05 -25.93
CA TYR A 173 5.55 8.24 -25.09
C TYR A 173 6.05 7.95 -23.69
N GLY A 174 6.93 8.80 -23.17
CA GLY A 174 7.38 8.78 -21.78
C GLY A 174 6.43 9.57 -20.89
N VAL A 175 6.07 9.03 -19.73
CA VAL A 175 5.21 9.71 -18.75
C VAL A 175 6.04 10.19 -17.56
N ASP A 176 6.14 11.51 -17.41
CA ASP A 176 6.85 12.12 -16.29
C ASP A 176 6.16 11.89 -14.93
N THR A 177 6.85 12.23 -13.83
CA THR A 177 6.27 12.19 -12.47
C THR A 177 5.03 13.08 -12.32
N SER A 178 4.90 14.07 -13.21
CA SER A 178 3.76 14.99 -13.28
C SER A 178 2.60 14.45 -14.13
N GLY A 179 2.76 13.29 -14.78
CA GLY A 179 1.76 12.71 -15.67
C GLY A 179 1.75 13.28 -17.09
N ASN A 180 2.74 14.11 -17.44
CA ASN A 180 2.88 14.65 -18.80
C ASN A 180 3.43 13.57 -19.73
N GLU A 181 2.85 13.48 -20.92
CA GLU A 181 3.23 12.50 -21.93
C GLU A 181 4.12 13.18 -22.98
N THR A 182 5.37 12.74 -23.06
CA THR A 182 6.36 13.28 -24.00
C THR A 182 6.64 12.25 -25.07
N LEU A 183 6.44 12.61 -26.34
CA LEU A 183 6.82 11.75 -27.46
C LEU A 183 8.34 11.58 -27.51
N LEU A 184 8.78 10.33 -27.47
CA LEU A 184 10.19 9.98 -27.57
C LEU A 184 10.58 9.84 -29.03
N ASN A 185 11.62 10.56 -29.42
CA ASN A 185 12.15 10.50 -30.76
C ASN A 185 12.90 9.18 -30.97
N THR A 186 12.63 8.48 -32.08
CA THR A 186 13.10 7.11 -32.33
C THR A 186 14.62 6.99 -32.49
N SER A 187 15.31 8.10 -32.76
CA SER A 187 16.76 8.17 -32.95
C SER A 187 17.54 8.43 -31.66
N ASP A 188 16.88 8.85 -30.58
CA ASP A 188 17.55 9.16 -29.32
C ASP A 188 17.89 7.89 -28.52
N LYS A 189 18.98 7.94 -27.76
CA LYS A 189 19.37 6.88 -26.83
C LYS A 189 18.71 7.09 -25.48
N ILE A 190 18.36 5.99 -24.80
CA ILE A 190 17.75 6.05 -23.47
C ILE A 190 18.66 6.76 -22.45
N GLU A 191 19.97 6.53 -22.51
CA GLU A 191 20.95 7.20 -21.64
C GLU A 191 20.98 8.73 -21.83
N ASP A 192 20.80 9.20 -23.06
CA ASP A 192 20.73 10.63 -23.36
C ASP A 192 19.41 11.23 -22.84
N LEU A 193 18.30 10.51 -22.97
CA LEU A 193 17.00 10.92 -22.42
C LEU A 193 17.00 10.99 -20.89
N PHE A 194 17.77 10.13 -20.22
CA PHE A 194 18.01 10.22 -18.78
C PHE A 194 18.84 11.47 -18.42
N THR A 195 19.84 11.80 -19.23
CA THR A 195 20.68 12.98 -19.04
C THR A 195 19.89 14.28 -19.23
N ARG A 196 18.96 14.29 -20.20
CA ARG A 196 18.06 15.42 -20.48
C ARG A 196 16.89 15.54 -19.48
N ASN A 197 16.81 14.66 -18.47
CA ASN A 197 15.68 14.57 -17.53
C ASN A 197 14.31 14.39 -18.22
N VAL A 198 14.28 13.86 -19.44
CA VAL A 198 13.04 13.55 -20.17
C VAL A 198 12.47 12.22 -19.71
N LEU A 199 13.34 11.30 -19.29
CA LEU A 199 12.96 10.01 -18.74
C LEU A 199 13.75 9.75 -17.46
N TYR A 200 13.21 8.86 -16.63
CA TYR A 200 13.90 8.33 -15.46
C TYR A 200 13.73 6.82 -15.36
N ASN A 201 14.65 6.16 -14.66
CA ASN A 201 14.56 4.72 -14.43
C ASN A 201 13.35 4.40 -13.54
N GLY A 202 12.39 3.64 -14.08
CA GLY A 202 11.09 3.39 -13.46
C GLY A 202 9.94 4.24 -13.99
N CYS A 203 10.18 5.03 -15.04
CA CYS A 203 9.15 5.78 -15.75
C CYS A 203 8.16 4.84 -16.48
N THR A 204 6.94 5.34 -16.68
CA THR A 204 5.92 4.65 -17.48
C THR A 204 6.06 5.04 -18.94
N LEU A 205 6.13 4.05 -19.82
CA LEU A 205 6.13 4.22 -21.26
C LEU A 205 4.77 3.80 -21.81
N LEU A 206 4.22 4.60 -22.71
CA LEU A 206 2.94 4.34 -23.37
C LEU A 206 3.17 4.20 -24.86
N LEU A 207 2.60 3.17 -25.45
CA LEU A 207 2.56 3.01 -26.89
C LEU A 207 1.23 3.59 -27.38
N LYS A 208 1.28 4.68 -28.13
CA LYS A 208 0.07 5.30 -28.69
C LYS A 208 0.26 5.55 -30.17
N ASN A 209 -0.85 5.51 -30.90
CA ASN A 209 -0.88 5.92 -32.28
C ASN A 209 -0.96 7.45 -32.33
N SER A 210 -0.08 8.11 -33.07
CA SER A 210 0.00 9.56 -33.21
C SER A 210 -1.13 10.16 -34.07
N GLY A 211 -2.26 9.45 -34.20
CA GLY A 211 -3.32 9.70 -35.17
C GLY A 211 -4.75 9.52 -34.65
N ASN A 212 -5.03 9.86 -33.38
CA ASN A 212 -6.39 10.15 -32.92
C ASN A 212 -6.38 11.11 -31.73
#